data_AF-A0A2S6PKK2-F1
#
_entry.id   AF-A0A2S6PKK2-F1
#
_cell.length_a   1.000
_cell.length_b   1.000
_cell.length_c   1.000
_cell.angle_alpha   90.00
_cell.angle_beta   90.00
_cell.angle_gamma   90.00
#
_symmetry.space_group_name_H-M   'P 1'
#
loop_
_entity.id
_entity.type
_entity.pdbx_description
1 polymer ?
#
loop_
_entity_poly.entity_id
_entity_poly.type
_entity_poly.pdbx_seq_one_letter_code
_entity_poly.pdbx_strand_id
1 'polypeptide(L)'
;MGDNESTSPCPDRSDGDYFQVLLEGATAPRPPAPPECPFCELLQDRYATSYTGHWVLLEPRIVVPARTVPPRRRWIITSTGTAMNLWDAEPLPGAKCRIPHRIVCPWLEPEDHWPWVTALRQYNSRRSQRLFDLPDTG
;
A
#
# COMPACT_ATOMS: atom_id res chain seq x y z
N MET A 1 55.32 -7.80 6.33
CA MET A 1 54.11 -7.01 6.62
C MET A 1 53.40 -6.86 5.29
N GLY A 2 52.28 -7.55 5.14
CA GLY A 2 51.50 -7.60 3.92
C GLY A 2 50.05 -7.45 4.33
N ASP A 3 49.49 -6.32 3.97
CA ASP A 3 48.25 -5.81 4.51
C ASP A 3 47.14 -6.37 3.64
N ASN A 4 46.61 -7.53 4.03
CA ASN A 4 45.44 -8.09 3.37
C ASN A 4 44.21 -7.33 3.87
N GLU A 5 43.91 -6.22 3.19
CA GLU A 5 42.65 -5.49 3.29
C GLU A 5 41.52 -6.43 2.87
N SER A 6 41.00 -7.14 3.86
CA SER A 6 39.79 -7.94 3.74
C SER A 6 38.65 -6.96 3.58
N THR A 7 38.36 -6.60 2.33
CA THR A 7 37.14 -5.88 1.95
C THR A 7 35.96 -6.74 2.38
N SER A 8 35.44 -6.42 3.57
CA SER A 8 34.22 -7.02 4.09
C SER A 8 33.07 -6.55 3.18
N PRO A 9 32.28 -7.46 2.57
CA PRO A 9 31.07 -7.06 1.90
C PRO A 9 30.15 -6.38 2.91
N CYS A 10 29.67 -5.19 2.57
CA CYS A 10 28.62 -4.50 3.30
C CYS A 10 27.44 -5.47 3.55
N PRO A 11 26.77 -5.39 4.72
CA PRO A 11 25.87 -6.43 5.18
C PRO A 11 24.70 -6.57 4.21
N ASP A 12 24.43 -7.81 3.80
CA ASP A 12 23.24 -8.15 3.02
C ASP A 12 21.98 -7.81 3.83
N ARG A 13 20.96 -7.35 3.11
CA ARG A 13 19.70 -6.80 3.60
C ARG A 13 19.10 -7.70 4.68
N SER A 14 18.78 -7.14 5.84
CA SER A 14 18.10 -7.89 6.90
C SER A 14 16.73 -8.37 6.44
N ASP A 15 16.53 -9.69 6.38
CA ASP A 15 15.25 -10.36 6.11
C ASP A 15 14.07 -9.78 6.90
N GLY A 16 14.32 -9.19 8.08
CA GLY A 16 13.31 -8.51 8.90
C GLY A 16 12.57 -7.38 8.18
N ASP A 17 13.22 -6.62 7.30
CA ASP A 17 12.58 -5.53 6.56
C ASP A 17 11.60 -6.07 5.50
N TYR A 18 11.92 -7.21 4.89
CA TYR A 18 11.08 -7.81 3.86
C TYR A 18 9.77 -8.37 4.44
N PHE A 19 9.84 -9.00 5.61
CA PHE A 19 8.65 -9.53 6.30
C PHE A 19 7.73 -8.39 6.75
N GLN A 20 8.31 -7.29 7.23
CA GLN A 20 7.60 -6.08 7.61
C GLN A 20 6.85 -5.46 6.41
N VAL A 21 7.53 -5.32 5.26
CA VAL A 21 6.95 -4.84 3.99
C VAL A 21 5.72 -5.66 3.58
N LEU A 22 5.83 -7.00 3.64
CA LEU A 22 4.73 -7.89 3.28
C LEU A 22 3.54 -7.71 4.22
N LEU A 23 3.81 -7.60 5.52
CA LEU A 23 2.76 -7.44 6.54
C LEU A 23 2.01 -6.12 6.41
N GLU A 24 2.69 -5.05 6.01
CA GLU A 24 2.07 -3.75 5.75
C GLU A 24 1.34 -3.68 4.39
N GLY A 25 1.57 -4.65 3.51
CA GLY A 25 1.01 -4.65 2.16
C GLY A 25 1.73 -3.70 1.18
N ALA A 26 3.01 -3.38 1.45
CA ALA A 26 3.87 -2.58 0.57
C ALA A 26 4.40 -3.40 -0.63
N THR A 27 3.49 -4.08 -1.32
CA THR A 27 3.77 -5.05 -2.39
C THR A 27 3.35 -4.52 -3.77
N ALA A 28 3.32 -3.21 -3.96
CA ALA A 28 2.87 -2.62 -5.22
C ALA A 28 3.86 -2.90 -6.35
N PRO A 29 3.38 -2.97 -7.62
CA PRO A 29 4.25 -3.03 -8.77
C PRO A 29 5.27 -1.88 -8.78
N ARG A 30 6.54 -2.20 -8.98
CA ARG A 30 7.63 -1.24 -9.08
C ARG A 30 7.53 -0.45 -10.41
N PRO A 31 7.81 0.86 -10.44
CA PRO A 31 7.99 1.60 -11.70
C PRO A 31 9.05 0.94 -12.60
N PRO A 32 8.82 0.78 -13.93
CA PRO A 32 7.82 1.49 -14.74
C PRO A 32 6.46 0.79 -14.88
N ALA A 33 6.21 -0.35 -14.21
CA ALA A 33 4.92 -1.03 -14.30
C ALA A 33 3.75 -0.09 -13.91
N PRO A 34 2.55 -0.26 -14.49
CA PRO A 34 1.40 0.55 -14.12
C PRO A 34 1.00 0.32 -12.66
N PRO A 35 0.42 1.32 -11.97
CA PRO A 35 -0.02 1.20 -10.57
C PRO A 35 -1.40 0.51 -10.48
N GLU A 36 -1.54 -0.62 -11.16
CA GLU A 36 -2.76 -1.41 -11.19
C GLU A 36 -2.74 -2.46 -10.10
N CYS A 37 -3.91 -2.71 -9.50
CA CYS A 37 -4.05 -3.83 -8.59
C CYS A 37 -3.93 -5.14 -9.39
N PRO A 38 -3.03 -6.07 -9.02
CA PRO A 38 -2.88 -7.34 -9.72
C PRO A 38 -4.08 -8.29 -9.58
N PHE A 39 -5.06 -7.93 -8.76
CA PHE A 39 -6.27 -8.73 -8.53
C PHE A 39 -7.51 -8.13 -9.19
N CYS A 40 -7.71 -6.80 -9.11
CA CYS A 40 -8.91 -6.14 -9.62
C CYS A 40 -8.70 -5.21 -10.81
N GLU A 41 -7.44 -5.04 -11.23
CA GLU A 41 -7.01 -4.23 -12.37
C GLU A 41 -7.35 -2.74 -12.26
N LEU A 42 -7.95 -2.30 -11.15
CA LEU A 42 -8.22 -0.89 -10.90
C LEU A 42 -6.89 -0.13 -10.73
N LEU A 43 -6.76 0.99 -11.46
CA LEU A 43 -5.70 1.98 -11.23
C LEU A 43 -5.82 2.59 -9.82
N GLN A 44 -4.70 2.52 -9.09
CA GLN A 44 -4.53 3.03 -7.73
C GLN A 44 -3.48 4.14 -7.67
N ASP A 45 -3.45 4.85 -6.54
CA ASP A 45 -2.34 5.76 -6.28
C ASP A 45 -1.15 4.95 -5.75
N ARG A 46 0.01 5.02 -6.41
CA ARG A 46 1.24 4.36 -5.96
C ARG A 46 2.17 5.35 -5.26
N TYR A 47 2.62 4.98 -4.07
CA TYR A 47 3.60 5.76 -3.31
C TYR A 47 4.81 4.91 -2.95
N ALA A 48 6.01 5.52 -2.97
CA ALA A 48 7.20 4.91 -2.43
C ALA A 48 7.08 4.83 -0.90
N THR A 49 7.53 3.73 -0.31
CA THR A 49 7.56 3.57 1.15
C THR A 49 8.92 3.97 1.72
N SER A 50 9.05 3.99 3.05
CA SER A 50 10.35 4.15 3.71
C SER A 50 11.30 2.96 3.46
N TYR A 51 10.76 1.81 3.05
CA TYR A 51 11.55 0.64 2.69
C TYR A 51 12.11 0.80 1.27
N THR A 52 13.43 0.75 1.15
CA THR A 52 14.13 0.95 -0.12
C THR A 52 13.67 -0.08 -1.15
N GLY A 53 13.14 0.41 -2.28
CA GLY A 53 12.68 -0.45 -3.36
C GLY A 53 11.30 -1.09 -3.14
N HIS A 54 10.49 -0.54 -2.23
CA HIS A 54 9.13 -0.98 -1.99
C HIS A 54 8.11 0.15 -2.14
N TRP A 55 6.96 -0.20 -2.70
CA TRP A 55 5.87 0.72 -3.00
C TRP A 55 4.56 0.16 -2.46
N VAL A 56 3.61 1.03 -2.17
CA VAL A 56 2.26 0.65 -1.73
C VAL A 56 1.21 1.22 -2.69
N LEU A 57 0.16 0.44 -2.94
CA LEU A 57 -1.04 0.90 -3.65
C LEU A 57 -2.07 1.38 -2.63
N LEU A 58 -2.49 2.63 -2.77
CA LEU A 58 -3.46 3.28 -1.90
C LEU A 58 -4.71 3.63 -2.70
N GLU A 59 -5.88 3.47 -2.08
CA GLU A 59 -7.17 3.71 -2.73
C GLU A 59 -7.29 5.18 -3.16
N PRO A 60 -7.44 5.48 -4.46
CA PRO A 60 -7.43 6.83 -4.97
C PRO A 60 -8.58 7.66 -4.38
N ARG A 61 -8.34 8.95 -4.17
CA ARG A 61 -9.36 9.95 -3.74
C ARG A 61 -9.99 9.74 -2.36
N ILE A 62 -9.68 8.66 -1.63
CA ILE A 62 -10.22 8.38 -0.29
C ILE A 62 -9.25 8.79 0.82
N VAL A 63 -9.47 9.96 1.40
CA VAL A 63 -8.70 10.43 2.55
C VAL A 63 -9.58 10.45 3.78
N VAL A 64 -9.18 9.74 4.83
CA VAL A 64 -9.96 9.60 6.07
C VAL A 64 -9.17 10.10 7.27
N PRO A 65 -9.85 10.54 8.36
CA PRO A 65 -9.15 10.87 9.60
C PRO A 65 -8.44 9.63 10.16
N ALA A 66 -7.17 9.77 10.52
CA ALA A 66 -6.33 8.64 10.93
C ALA A 66 -6.91 7.85 12.11
N ARG A 67 -7.58 8.52 13.06
CA ARG A 67 -8.27 7.90 14.20
C ARG A 67 -9.39 6.93 13.83
N THR A 68 -9.95 7.05 12.62
CA THR A 68 -11.00 6.15 12.12
C THR A 68 -10.43 4.90 11.46
N VAL A 69 -9.12 4.91 11.20
CA VAL A 69 -8.39 3.77 10.65
C VAL A 69 -7.73 3.03 11.81
N PRO A 70 -7.92 1.72 11.91
CA PRO A 70 -7.28 0.95 12.96
C PRO A 70 -5.76 0.89 12.79
N PRO A 71 -5.04 0.56 13.87
CA PRO A 71 -3.59 0.38 13.85
C PRO A 71 -3.09 -0.50 12.71
N ARG A 72 -1.84 -0.27 12.29
CA ARG A 72 -1.12 -1.05 11.24
C ARG A 72 -1.71 -0.94 9.82
N ARG A 73 -2.84 -0.27 9.66
CA ARG A 73 -3.46 0.07 8.36
C ARG A 73 -3.43 1.57 8.07
N ARG A 74 -2.81 2.35 8.96
CA ARG A 74 -2.68 3.81 8.91
C ARG A 74 -1.49 4.20 8.03
N TRP A 75 -1.77 4.46 6.75
CA TRP A 75 -0.77 5.02 5.84
C TRP A 75 -0.86 6.53 5.80
N ILE A 76 0.21 7.22 6.16
CA ILE A 76 0.34 8.68 6.04
C ILE A 76 1.32 9.00 4.92
N ILE A 77 0.97 10.00 4.11
CA ILE A 77 1.88 10.56 3.11
C ILE A 77 2.65 11.71 3.77
N THR A 78 3.97 11.56 3.86
CA THR A 78 4.86 12.58 4.41
C THR A 78 4.97 13.78 3.46
N SER A 79 5.54 14.89 3.94
CA SER A 79 5.82 16.06 3.09
C SER A 79 6.76 15.76 1.93
N THR A 80 7.59 14.71 2.05
CA THR A 80 8.49 14.23 0.99
C THR A 80 7.79 13.34 -0.04
N GLY A 81 6.49 13.08 0.12
CA GLY A 81 5.71 12.21 -0.78
C GLY A 81 5.91 10.71 -0.52
N THR A 82 6.52 10.34 0.60
CA THR A 82 6.73 8.94 1.00
C THR A 82 5.53 8.46 1.81
N ALA A 83 5.07 7.24 1.55
CA ALA A 83 4.06 6.58 2.36
C ALA A 83 4.72 5.91 3.58
N MET A 84 4.21 6.20 4.76
CA MET A 84 4.70 5.66 6.04
C MET A 84 3.54 5.04 6.81
N ASN A 85 3.74 3.83 7.33
CA ASN A 85 2.78 3.17 8.20
C ASN A 85 3.05 3.55 9.65
N LEU A 86 2.02 4.00 10.37
CA LEU A 86 2.15 4.37 11.78
C LEU A 86 2.08 3.18 12.75
N TRP A 87 1.81 1.96 12.27
CA TRP A 87 1.66 0.80 13.14
C TRP A 87 0.67 1.06 14.28
N ASP A 88 1.08 0.82 15.52
CA ASP A 88 0.29 1.02 16.72
C ASP A 88 0.42 2.44 17.31
N ALA A 89 1.20 3.32 16.68
CA ALA A 89 1.33 4.70 17.12
C ALA A 89 0.00 5.44 16.97
N GLU A 90 -0.36 6.19 18.02
CA GLU A 90 -1.54 7.05 17.99
C GLU A 90 -1.30 8.21 17.00
N PRO A 91 -2.19 8.43 16.03
CA PRO A 91 -2.01 9.51 15.08
C PRO A 91 -2.13 10.88 15.73
N LEU A 92 -1.35 11.83 15.22
CA LEU A 92 -1.47 13.22 15.64
C LEU A 92 -2.89 13.77 15.40
N PRO A 93 -3.38 14.69 16.24
CA PRO A 93 -4.67 15.34 16.02
C PRO A 93 -4.76 15.95 14.62
N GLY A 94 -5.82 15.63 13.89
CA GLY A 94 -6.03 16.10 12.52
C GLY A 94 -5.24 15.34 11.44
N ALA A 95 -4.43 14.35 11.80
CA ALA A 95 -3.74 13.51 10.83
C ALA A 95 -4.73 12.80 9.90
N LYS A 96 -4.36 12.75 8.62
CA LYS A 96 -5.13 12.13 7.55
C LYS A 96 -4.40 10.88 7.07
N CYS A 97 -5.14 9.80 6.90
CA CYS A 97 -4.63 8.54 6.37
C CYS A 97 -5.21 8.26 4.98
N ARG A 98 -4.41 7.53 4.21
CA ARG A 98 -4.82 6.84 2.98
C ARG A 98 -5.12 5.39 3.33
N ILE A 99 -6.02 4.78 2.57
CA ILE A 99 -6.43 3.40 2.76
C ILE A 99 -5.62 2.51 1.82
N PRO A 100 -4.97 1.44 2.30
CA PRO A 100 -4.28 0.50 1.43
C PRO A 100 -5.30 -0.21 0.53
N HIS A 101 -5.08 -0.22 -0.79
CA HIS A 101 -6.08 -0.76 -1.71
C HIS A 101 -6.35 -2.26 -1.45
N ARG A 102 -5.33 -3.02 -1.01
CA ARG A 102 -5.44 -4.44 -0.68
C ARG A 102 -6.64 -4.75 0.23
N ILE A 103 -6.91 -3.91 1.23
CA ILE A 103 -7.99 -4.17 2.21
C ILE A 103 -9.38 -3.85 1.66
N VAL A 104 -9.46 -3.03 0.61
CA VAL A 104 -10.70 -2.65 -0.10
C VAL A 104 -10.81 -3.29 -1.49
N CYS A 105 -9.88 -4.18 -1.85
CA CYS A 105 -9.89 -4.89 -3.11
C CYS A 105 -11.07 -5.87 -3.12
N PRO A 106 -11.94 -5.84 -4.14
CA PRO A 106 -13.13 -6.70 -4.18
C PRO A 106 -12.80 -8.19 -4.34
N TRP A 107 -11.64 -8.55 -4.88
CA TRP A 107 -11.25 -9.93 -5.19
C TRP A 107 -10.32 -10.58 -4.16
N LEU A 108 -9.95 -9.85 -3.11
CA LEU A 108 -9.20 -10.42 -1.98
C LEU A 108 -10.16 -10.75 -0.85
N GLU A 109 -9.85 -11.75 -0.04
CA GLU A 109 -10.62 -12.00 1.17
C GLU A 109 -10.53 -10.79 2.13
N PRO A 110 -11.62 -10.44 2.83
CA PRO A 110 -11.58 -9.38 3.83
C PRO A 110 -10.71 -9.83 5.00
N GLU A 111 -9.54 -9.21 5.14
CA GLU A 111 -8.70 -9.37 6.34
C GLU A 111 -9.42 -8.85 7.60
N ASP A 112 -10.35 -7.90 7.45
CA ASP A 112 -11.13 -7.32 8.53
C ASP A 112 -12.57 -6.97 8.09
N HIS A 113 -13.54 -7.06 9.00
CA HIS A 113 -14.97 -6.89 8.73
C HIS A 113 -15.53 -5.53 9.19
N TRP A 114 -14.84 -4.43 8.90
CA TRP A 114 -15.36 -3.11 9.27
C TRP A 114 -16.46 -2.64 8.30
N PRO A 115 -17.59 -2.09 8.78
CA PRO A 115 -18.72 -1.74 7.93
C PRO A 115 -18.38 -0.82 6.76
N TRP A 116 -17.49 0.15 6.96
CA TRP A 116 -17.07 1.08 5.90
C TRP A 116 -16.12 0.44 4.87
N VAL A 117 -15.31 -0.55 5.27
CA VAL A 117 -14.46 -1.33 4.34
C VAL A 117 -15.36 -2.16 3.42
N THR A 118 -16.41 -2.77 3.96
CA THR A 118 -17.40 -3.51 3.16
C THR A 118 -18.07 -2.61 2.11
N ALA A 119 -18.47 -1.38 2.49
CA ALA A 119 -19.04 -0.42 1.55
C ALA A 119 -18.05 -0.03 0.44
N LEU A 120 -16.78 0.21 0.76
CA LEU A 120 -15.74 0.53 -0.23
C LEU A 120 -15.46 -0.65 -1.17
N ARG A 121 -15.47 -1.88 -0.66
CA ARG A 121 -15.34 -3.09 -1.50
C ARG A 121 -16.46 -3.20 -2.53
N GLN A 122 -17.71 -2.95 -2.12
CA GLN A 122 -18.85 -2.94 -3.04
C GLN A 122 -18.70 -1.83 -4.11
N TYR A 123 -18.26 -0.64 -3.70
CA TYR A 123 -17.96 0.43 -4.64
C TYR A 123 -16.87 0.04 -5.65
N ASN A 124 -15.78 -0.55 -5.18
CA ASN A 124 -14.67 -1.02 -6.02
C ASN A 124 -15.09 -2.17 -6.93
N SER A 125 -15.93 -3.10 -6.47
CA SER A 125 -16.50 -4.17 -7.31
C SER A 125 -17.26 -3.57 -8.49
N ARG A 126 -18.15 -2.59 -8.25
CA ARG A 126 -18.87 -1.88 -9.33
C ARG A 126 -17.92 -1.13 -10.26
N ARG A 127 -16.84 -0.55 -9.73
CA ARG A 127 -15.83 0.17 -10.52
C ARG A 127 -15.04 -0.79 -11.41
N SER A 128 -14.69 -1.96 -10.89
CA SER A 128 -13.98 -3.02 -11.62
C SER A 128 -14.88 -3.63 -12.70
N GLN A 129 -16.14 -3.93 -12.39
CA GLN A 129 -17.15 -4.38 -13.37
C GLN A 129 -17.26 -3.42 -14.56
N ARG A 130 -17.35 -2.10 -14.31
CA ARG A 130 -17.38 -1.09 -15.37
C ARG A 130 -16.13 -1.07 -16.27
N LEU A 131 -14.97 -1.54 -15.80
CA LEU A 131 -13.79 -1.68 -16.67
C LEU A 131 -13.98 -2.82 -17.66
N PHE A 132 -14.61 -3.91 -17.22
CA PHE A 132 -14.86 -5.09 -18.06
C PHE A 132 -16.13 -4.95 -18.93
N ASP A 133 -17.12 -4.18 -18.47
CA ASP A 133 -18.39 -3.93 -19.17
C ASP A 133 -18.31 -2.78 -20.20
N LEU A 134 -17.11 -2.33 -20.58
CA LEU A 134 -16.96 -1.33 -21.65
C LEU A 134 -17.57 -1.90 -22.94
N PRO A 135 -18.54 -1.21 -23.58
CA PRO A 135 -19.10 -1.68 -24.83
C PRO A 135 -18.01 -1.69 -25.91
N ASP A 136 -17.98 -2.77 -26.70
CA ASP A 136 -17.15 -2.87 -27.89
C ASP A 136 -17.33 -1.59 -28.71
N THR A 137 -16.22 -0.92 -29.01
CA THR A 137 -16.25 0.30 -29.81
C THR A 137 -16.52 -0.12 -31.26
N GLY A 138 -17.81 -0.16 -31.62
CA GLY A 138 -18.27 -0.32 -33.00
C GLY A 138 -17.92 0.89 -33.86
#